data_AF-F3GMQ3-F1
#
_entry.id   AF-F3GMQ3-F1
#
_cell.length_a   1.000
_cell.length_b   1.000
_cell.length_c   1.000
_cell.angle_alpha   90.00
_cell.angle_beta   90.00
_cell.angle_gamma   90.00
#
_symmetry.space_group_name_H-M   'P 1'
#
loop_
_entity.id
_entity.type
_entity.pdbx_description
1 polymer ?
#
loop_
_entity_poly.entity_id
_entity_poly.type
_entity_poly.pdbx_seq_one_letter_code
_entity_poly.pdbx_strand_id
1 'polypeptide(L)'
;KNSILKGRTVGVATYNTKEALEWGVTGAGLRSTGCDFDLRKARPYSGYENFEFEVPLAANGDAYDRCMVRVEEMRQSIKIIDQCMRNMPEGPYKADHPLTTPPPKER
;
A
#
# COMPACT_ATOMS: atom_id res chain seq x y z
N LYS A 1 16.18 15.67 -4.45
CA LYS A 1 17.27 16.51 -5.00
C LYS A 1 16.76 17.69 -5.83
N ASN A 2 15.60 17.61 -6.49
CA ASN A 2 14.99 18.75 -7.18
C ASN A 2 14.49 19.82 -6.18
N SER A 3 15.05 21.04 -6.26
CA SER A 3 14.70 22.17 -5.38
C SER A 3 13.33 22.78 -5.71
N ILE A 4 12.94 22.83 -6.98
CA ILE A 4 11.64 23.36 -7.42
C ILE A 4 10.51 22.50 -6.85
N LEU A 5 10.63 21.17 -6.95
CA LEU A 5 9.65 20.25 -6.38
C LEU A 5 9.51 20.48 -4.87
N LYS A 6 10.63 20.50 -4.16
CA LYS A 6 10.64 20.70 -2.70
C LYS A 6 10.01 22.04 -2.31
N GLY A 7 10.39 23.13 -2.98
CA GLY A 7 9.81 24.45 -2.72
C GLY A 7 8.30 24.54 -2.99
N ARG A 8 7.74 23.64 -3.80
CA ARG A 8 6.31 23.59 -4.12
C ARG A 8 5.49 22.64 -3.25
N THR A 9 6.13 21.79 -2.45
CA THR A 9 5.46 20.67 -1.78
C THR A 9 5.79 20.50 -0.30
N VAL A 10 6.99 20.90 0.13
CA VAL A 10 7.39 20.84 1.54
C VAL A 10 6.62 21.91 2.33
N GLY A 11 5.98 21.51 3.42
CA GLY A 11 5.15 22.38 4.26
C GLY A 11 3.82 22.82 3.61
N VAL A 12 3.45 22.25 2.46
CA VAL A 12 2.20 22.57 1.76
C VAL A 12 1.13 21.52 2.05
N ALA A 13 -0.09 21.97 2.36
CA ALA A 13 -1.23 21.11 2.68
C ALA A 13 -0.89 20.08 3.77
N THR A 14 -0.26 20.59 4.84
CA THR A 14 0.10 19.87 6.06
C THR A 14 -1.14 19.62 6.91
N TYR A 15 -1.20 18.44 7.51
CA TYR A 15 -2.13 18.12 8.58
C TYR A 15 -1.51 17.08 9.50
N ASN A 16 -1.95 17.03 10.75
CA ASN A 16 -1.46 16.06 11.73
C ASN A 16 -2.33 14.79 11.76
N THR A 17 -1.89 13.77 12.50
CA THR A 17 -2.61 12.49 12.61
C THR A 17 -4.03 12.64 13.16
N LYS A 18 -4.27 13.55 14.10
CA LYS A 18 -5.59 13.74 14.71
C LYS A 18 -6.58 14.28 13.67
N GLU A 19 -6.18 15.32 12.93
CA GLU A 19 -6.97 15.89 11.83
C GLU A 19 -7.25 14.85 10.75
N ALA A 20 -6.23 14.07 10.37
CA ALA A 20 -6.37 12.99 9.39
C ALA A 20 -7.43 11.96 9.81
N LEU A 21 -7.42 11.54 11.08
CA LEU A 21 -8.40 10.59 11.61
C LEU A 21 -9.80 11.19 11.67
N GLU A 22 -9.94 12.45 12.10
CA GLU A 22 -11.23 13.14 12.16
C GLU A 22 -11.87 13.31 10.78
N TRP A 23 -11.06 13.55 9.74
CA TRP A 23 -11.55 13.66 8.36
C TRP A 23 -11.70 12.31 7.64
N GLY A 24 -11.35 11.19 8.29
CA GLY A 24 -11.41 9.86 7.67
C GLY A 24 -10.35 9.64 6.57
N VAL A 25 -9.21 10.31 6.66
CA VAL A 25 -8.07 10.11 5.74
C VAL A 25 -7.45 8.74 5.98
N THR A 26 -7.13 8.02 4.89
CA THR A 26 -6.57 6.66 4.94
C THR A 26 -5.32 6.50 4.07
N GLY A 27 -4.67 5.35 4.17
CA GLY A 27 -3.54 4.97 3.32
C GLY A 27 -2.33 5.90 3.45
N ALA A 28 -1.71 6.24 2.31
CA ALA A 28 -0.51 7.08 2.26
C ALA A 28 -0.72 8.49 2.88
N GLY A 29 -1.96 9.00 2.87
CA GLY A 29 -2.28 10.27 3.54
C GLY A 29 -2.12 10.16 5.05
N LEU A 30 -2.73 9.14 5.65
CA LEU A 30 -2.61 8.87 7.09
C LEU A 30 -1.15 8.54 7.48
N ARG A 31 -0.49 7.69 6.70
CA ARG A 31 0.92 7.32 6.93
C ARG A 31 1.91 8.47 6.78
N SER A 32 1.58 9.48 5.98
CA SER A 32 2.43 10.68 5.86
C SER A 32 2.51 11.50 7.16
N THR A 33 1.55 11.31 8.07
CA THR A 33 1.52 11.97 9.39
C THR A 33 2.27 11.19 10.48
N GLY A 34 2.79 10.00 10.17
CA GLY A 34 3.46 9.11 11.12
C GLY A 34 2.57 8.07 11.79
N CYS A 35 1.30 8.00 11.40
CA CYS A 35 0.40 6.97 11.89
C CYS A 35 0.73 5.61 11.23
N ASP A 36 1.17 4.66 12.05
CA ASP A 36 1.48 3.28 11.62
C ASP A 36 0.21 2.45 11.42
N PHE A 37 -0.41 2.64 10.25
CA PHE A 37 -1.60 1.90 9.88
C PHE A 37 -1.60 1.49 8.40
N ASP A 38 -1.67 0.19 8.16
CA ASP A 38 -1.89 -0.41 6.85
C ASP A 38 -2.73 -1.68 6.98
N LEU A 39 -3.76 -1.81 6.14
CA LEU A 39 -4.70 -2.93 6.22
C LEU A 39 -4.00 -4.27 5.96
N ARG A 40 -3.01 -4.32 5.06
CA ARG A 40 -2.31 -5.56 4.70
C ARG A 40 -1.52 -6.14 5.86
N LYS A 41 -1.16 -5.32 6.86
CA LYS A 41 -0.50 -5.77 8.10
C LYS A 41 -1.47 -5.89 9.26
N ALA A 42 -2.38 -4.93 9.44
CA ALA A 42 -3.32 -4.91 10.58
C ALA A 42 -4.44 -5.96 10.46
N ARG A 43 -4.90 -6.24 9.24
CA ARG A 43 -5.92 -7.27 8.92
C ARG A 43 -5.56 -7.92 7.58
N PRO A 44 -4.56 -8.81 7.56
CA PRO A 44 -4.08 -9.44 6.34
C PRO A 44 -5.22 -10.15 5.58
N TYR A 45 -5.12 -10.11 4.26
CA TYR A 45 -6.07 -10.74 3.33
C TYR A 45 -5.30 -11.28 2.12
N SER A 46 -5.89 -12.20 1.35
CA SER A 46 -5.29 -12.71 0.11
C SER A 46 -3.84 -13.19 0.26
N GLY A 47 -3.44 -13.66 1.45
CA GLY A 47 -2.10 -14.16 1.74
C GLY A 47 -1.04 -13.09 1.98
N TYR A 48 -1.40 -11.81 2.21
CA TYR A 48 -0.45 -10.73 2.49
C TYR A 48 0.44 -10.98 3.71
N GLU A 49 -0.02 -11.80 4.66
CA GLU A 49 0.72 -12.28 5.83
C GLU A 49 1.97 -13.09 5.47
N ASN A 50 2.01 -13.67 4.26
CA ASN A 50 3.14 -14.49 3.80
C ASN A 50 4.24 -13.68 3.10
N PHE A 51 4.05 -12.36 2.92
CA PHE A 51 5.04 -11.51 2.25
C PHE A 51 5.80 -10.63 3.25
N GLU A 52 7.10 -10.54 3.02
CA GLU A 52 7.99 -9.68 3.78
C GLU A 52 8.12 -8.32 3.10
N PHE A 53 7.47 -7.31 3.67
CA PHE A 53 7.53 -5.92 3.22
C PHE A 53 7.35 -4.96 4.40
N GLU A 54 7.85 -3.75 4.22
CA GLU A 54 7.75 -2.66 5.21
C GLU A 54 6.67 -1.66 4.79
N VAL A 55 6.07 -1.01 5.79
CA VAL A 55 5.08 0.05 5.59
C VAL A 55 5.80 1.39 5.79
N PRO A 56 6.01 2.20 4.73
CA PRO A 56 6.73 3.45 4.87
C PRO A 56 5.86 4.48 5.59
N LEU A 57 6.47 5.15 6.56
CA LEU A 57 5.88 6.27 7.31
C LEU A 57 6.69 7.53 7.04
N ALA A 58 6.01 8.67 7.10
CA ALA A 58 6.66 9.97 7.20
C ALA A 58 6.18 10.68 8.46
N ALA A 59 6.49 11.97 8.65
CA ALA A 59 6.22 12.63 9.93
C ALA A 59 5.48 13.97 9.79
N ASN A 60 5.60 14.66 8.65
CA ASN A 60 5.17 16.06 8.56
C ASN A 60 3.74 16.19 8.03
N GLY A 61 3.18 15.15 7.41
CA GLY A 61 1.84 15.19 6.84
C GLY A 61 1.69 16.16 5.65
N ASP A 62 2.79 16.58 5.03
CA ASP A 62 2.78 17.51 3.91
C ASP A 62 2.65 16.80 2.55
N ALA A 63 2.49 17.59 1.48
CA ALA A 63 2.38 17.05 0.12
C ALA A 63 3.65 16.31 -0.34
N TYR A 64 4.82 16.69 0.16
CA TYR A 64 6.08 16.04 -0.18
C TYR A 64 6.17 14.65 0.46
N ASP A 65 5.86 14.52 1.74
CA ASP A 65 5.84 13.28 2.50
C ASP A 65 4.84 12.29 1.89
N ARG A 66 3.65 12.74 1.49
CA ARG A 66 2.68 11.91 0.75
C ARG A 66 3.23 11.37 -0.57
N CYS A 67 4.11 12.12 -1.24
CA CYS A 67 4.77 11.66 -2.45
C CYS A 67 5.87 10.65 -2.12
N MET A 68 6.70 10.94 -1.12
CA MET A 68 7.79 10.06 -0.70
C MET A 68 7.29 8.71 -0.20
N VAL A 69 6.23 8.67 0.62
CA VAL A 69 5.57 7.43 1.06
C VAL A 69 5.17 6.57 -0.13
N ARG A 70 4.55 7.17 -1.17
CA ARG A 70 4.19 6.42 -2.40
C ARG A 70 5.40 5.89 -3.16
N VAL A 71 6.48 6.67 -3.22
CA VAL A 71 7.72 6.22 -3.87
C VAL A 71 8.29 5.01 -3.16
N GLU A 72 8.31 5.00 -1.83
CA GLU A 72 8.73 3.82 -1.06
C GLU A 72 7.74 2.65 -1.21
N GLU A 73 6.44 2.91 -1.24
CA GLU A 73 5.42 1.88 -1.51
C GLU A 73 5.64 1.20 -2.86
N MET A 74 6.03 1.94 -3.90
CA MET A 74 6.37 1.35 -5.20
C MET A 74 7.54 0.36 -5.07
N ARG A 75 8.57 0.69 -4.28
CA ARG A 75 9.70 -0.22 -4.05
C ARG A 75 9.28 -1.47 -3.29
N GLN A 76 8.47 -1.31 -2.24
CA GLN A 76 7.93 -2.44 -1.48
C GLN A 76 7.00 -3.30 -2.33
N SER A 77 6.25 -2.69 -3.26
CA SER A 77 5.38 -3.40 -4.19
C SER A 77 6.21 -4.29 -5.14
N ILE A 78 7.34 -3.79 -5.64
CA ILE A 78 8.28 -4.59 -6.44
C ILE A 78 8.84 -5.75 -5.60
N LYS A 79 9.19 -5.52 -4.32
CA LYS A 79 9.65 -6.58 -3.40
C LYS A 79 8.60 -7.67 -3.21
N ILE A 80 7.31 -7.31 -3.11
CA ILE A 80 6.20 -8.26 -3.03
C ILE A 80 6.07 -9.05 -4.33
N ILE A 81 6.10 -8.38 -5.48
CA ILE A 81 6.00 -9.04 -6.80
C ILE A 81 7.12 -10.06 -7.01
N ASP A 82 8.35 -9.72 -6.65
CA ASP A 82 9.48 -10.65 -6.73
C ASP A 82 9.29 -11.88 -5.82
N GLN A 83 8.77 -11.70 -4.61
CA GLN A 83 8.39 -12.81 -3.72
C GLN A 83 7.26 -13.66 -4.30
N CYS A 84 6.23 -13.05 -4.87
CA CYS A 84 5.15 -13.78 -5.55
C CYS A 84 5.69 -14.66 -6.67
N MET A 85 6.58 -14.13 -7.50
CA MET A 85 7.16 -14.87 -8.62
C MET A 85 7.99 -16.07 -8.17
N ARG A 86 8.71 -15.96 -7.04
CA ARG A 86 9.54 -17.05 -6.50
C ARG A 86 8.74 -18.12 -5.77
N ASN A 87 7.62 -17.74 -5.15
CA ASN A 87 6.83 -18.59 -4.28
C ASN A 87 5.45 -18.94 -4.88
N MET A 88 5.28 -18.82 -6.20
CA MET A 88 4.00 -19.06 -6.86
C MET A 88 3.64 -20.55 -6.76
N PRO A 89 2.56 -20.92 -6.05
CA PRO A 89 2.12 -22.31 -6.02
C PRO A 89 1.47 -22.70 -7.35
N GLU A 90 1.56 -23.98 -7.68
CA GLU A 90 0.72 -24.57 -8.73
C GLU A 90 -0.70 -24.81 -8.22
N GLY A 91 -1.65 -24.98 -9.14
CA GLY A 91 -3.02 -25.33 -8.82
C GLY A 91 -4.08 -24.55 -9.61
N PRO A 92 -5.36 -24.84 -9.37
CA PRO A 92 -6.45 -24.13 -10.01
C PRO A 92 -6.56 -22.68 -9.49
N TYR A 93 -6.79 -21.74 -10.39
CA TYR A 93 -6.97 -20.31 -10.07
C TYR A 93 -8.44 -19.93 -9.81
N LYS A 94 -9.37 -20.89 -9.95
CA LYS A 94 -10.79 -20.72 -9.67
C LYS A 94 -11.20 -21.63 -8.54
N ALA A 95 -12.20 -21.22 -7.77
CA ALA A 95 -12.83 -22.08 -6.79
C ALA A 95 -13.54 -23.26 -7.49
N ASP A 96 -13.42 -24.45 -6.92
CA ASP A 96 -14.16 -25.62 -7.38
C ASP A 96 -15.57 -25.61 -6.76
N HIS A 97 -16.42 -24.71 -7.26
CA HIS A 97 -17.78 -24.56 -6.74
C HIS A 97 -18.80 -24.27 -7.85
N PRO A 98 -19.73 -25.21 -8.13
CA PRO A 98 -20.57 -25.17 -9.33
C PRO A 98 -21.63 -24.06 -9.33
N LEU A 99 -22.03 -23.54 -8.16
CA LEU A 99 -23.04 -22.48 -8.07
C LEU A 99 -22.46 -21.06 -8.18
N THR A 100 -21.14 -20.92 -8.09
CA THR A 100 -20.47 -19.60 -8.08
C THR A 100 -19.48 -19.46 -9.22
N THR A 101 -18.90 -20.57 -9.69
CA THR A 101 -17.86 -20.58 -10.71
C THR A 101 -18.38 -21.24 -11.98
N PRO A 102 -18.45 -20.53 -13.11
CA PRO A 102 -18.80 -21.13 -14.38
C PRO A 102 -17.83 -22.24 -14.77
N PRO A 103 -18.31 -23.31 -15.44
CA PRO A 103 -17.46 -24.42 -15.84
C PRO A 103 -16.33 -23.93 -16.76
N PRO A 104 -15.18 -24.63 -16.78
CA PRO A 104 -14.11 -24.34 -17.72
C PRO A 104 -14.66 -24.37 -19.16
N LYS A 105 -14.38 -23.32 -19.94
CA LYS A 105 -14.60 -23.36 -21.38
C LYS A 105 -13.34 -23.91 -22.03
N GLU A 106 -13.50 -24.88 -22.93
CA GLU A 106 -12.42 -25.27 -23.83
C GLU A 106 -11.99 -24.05 -24.65
N ARG A 107 -10.68 -23.93 -24.84
CA ARG A 107 -10.03 -22.74 -25.36
C ARG A 107 -10.04 -22.70 -26.88
#